data_AF-A0A444IE81-F1
#
_entry.id   AF-A0A444IE81-F1
#
_cell.length_a   1.000
_cell.length_b   1.000
_cell.length_c   1.000
_cell.angle_alpha   90.00
_cell.angle_beta   90.00
_cell.angle_gamma   90.00
#
_symmetry.space_group_name_H-M   'P 1'
#
loop_
_entity.id
_entity.type
_entity.pdbx_description
1 polymer ?
#
loop_
_entity_poly.entity_id
_entity_poly.type
_entity_poly.pdbx_seq_one_letter_code
_entity_poly.pdbx_strand_id
1 'polypeptide(L)'
;MTDAKSGISGLRPHITVIGVGGGGGNAINNMIAEKLAGVEFVAANTDAQVLATSKATRRIQLGANVTEGLGAGSLPEVGHAAAEESLDEIMDHLAGSHMCFVTAGMGGGTGTGAAPVIARAARAAGILTVGVVTKPFTFEGNRRMRMAEIGIEALRQAADTVIVIPNQNLFRIADAKTTFADAFMTADRVLYAGVGCITDLIVKEGLINLDFADVKSVMQGMGRAMMGTGEASGESRAMKAAEAAIANPLLDDISMRGARGVLISISGGSDMTLFEVDEAASRIRDEVQEDADIVVGAIFDRSLDGKFRVSVVATGLEGSPLPASAPHAAEQVQTRTLQ
;
A
#
# COMPACT_ATOMS: atom_id res chain seq x y z
N MET A 1 27.45 4.00 -44.19
CA MET A 1 27.70 3.83 -42.75
C MET A 1 26.35 3.74 -42.08
N THR A 2 25.96 2.50 -41.84
CA THR A 2 24.75 2.06 -41.17
C THR A 2 24.87 2.32 -39.67
N ASP A 3 23.91 3.04 -39.10
CA ASP A 3 23.32 2.65 -37.82
C ASP A 3 21.82 2.80 -37.95
N ALA A 4 21.18 1.64 -38.11
CA ALA A 4 19.75 1.50 -38.22
C ALA A 4 19.11 1.84 -36.88
N LYS A 5 18.01 2.60 -36.96
CA LYS A 5 17.03 2.83 -35.90
C LYS A 5 16.76 1.51 -35.13
N SER A 6 17.17 1.43 -33.87
CA SER A 6 16.64 0.42 -32.95
C SER A 6 15.19 0.80 -32.63
N GLY A 7 14.26 0.24 -33.39
CA GLY A 7 12.81 0.42 -33.22
C GLY A 7 12.23 -0.34 -32.02
N ILE A 8 12.92 -0.35 -30.89
CA ILE A 8 12.41 -0.90 -29.63
C ILE A 8 12.18 0.27 -28.69
N SER A 9 10.94 0.75 -28.58
CA SER A 9 10.58 1.63 -27.46
C SER A 9 10.63 0.78 -26.20
N GLY A 10 11.72 0.87 -25.44
CA GLY A 10 11.79 0.37 -24.08
C GLY A 10 10.83 1.18 -23.20
N LEU A 11 9.53 0.91 -23.31
CA LEU A 11 8.49 1.53 -22.51
C LEU A 11 8.61 0.98 -21.10
N ARG A 12 9.34 1.70 -20.24
CA ARG A 12 9.30 1.46 -18.80
C ARG A 12 7.92 1.88 -18.30
N PRO A 13 7.22 1.02 -17.53
CA PRO A 13 5.94 1.39 -16.93
C PRO A 13 6.06 2.69 -16.14
N HIS A 14 5.16 3.62 -16.40
CA HIS A 14 5.07 4.87 -15.64
C HIS A 14 4.29 4.63 -14.35
N ILE A 15 4.95 4.78 -13.21
CA ILE A 15 4.37 4.53 -11.88
C ILE A 15 4.27 5.86 -11.14
N THR A 16 3.09 6.16 -10.59
CA THR A 16 2.86 7.34 -9.75
C THR A 16 2.47 6.93 -8.34
N VAL A 17 3.06 7.57 -7.33
CA VAL A 17 2.70 7.41 -5.93
C VAL A 17 2.07 8.70 -5.44
N ILE A 18 0.77 8.66 -5.13
CA ILE A 18 0.01 9.79 -4.59
C ILE A 18 -0.16 9.64 -3.07
N GLY A 19 0.44 10.56 -2.32
CA GLY A 19 0.29 10.65 -0.87
C GLY A 19 -0.86 11.57 -0.50
N VAL A 20 -1.90 11.02 0.13
CA VAL A 20 -3.16 11.71 0.43
C VAL A 20 -3.27 12.06 1.91
N GLY A 21 -3.44 13.35 2.20
CA GLY A 21 -3.50 13.90 3.55
C GLY A 21 -2.15 13.85 4.29
N GLY A 22 -2.16 14.14 5.59
CA GLY A 22 -0.92 14.22 6.39
C GLY A 22 -0.14 12.90 6.47
N GLY A 23 -0.83 11.78 6.73
CA GLY A 23 -0.18 10.46 6.81
C GLY A 23 0.43 10.01 5.48
N GLY A 24 -0.31 10.15 4.37
CA GLY A 24 0.21 9.84 3.03
C GLY A 24 1.34 10.79 2.62
N GLY A 25 1.23 12.07 2.96
CA GLY A 25 2.28 13.09 2.75
C GLY A 25 3.60 12.75 3.47
N ASN A 26 3.51 12.28 4.72
CA ASN A 26 4.69 11.83 5.47
C ASN A 26 5.32 10.58 4.83
N ALA A 27 4.49 9.61 4.43
CA ALA A 27 4.96 8.39 3.78
C ALA A 27 5.72 8.68 2.47
N ILE A 28 5.19 9.54 1.58
CA ILE A 28 5.90 9.90 0.35
C ILE A 28 7.16 10.73 0.63
N ASN A 29 7.16 11.60 1.64
CA ASN A 29 8.35 12.34 2.04
C ASN A 29 9.46 11.40 2.51
N ASN A 30 9.11 10.32 3.21
CA ASN A 30 10.02 9.26 3.61
C ASN A 30 10.54 8.49 2.38
N MET A 31 9.65 8.08 1.45
CA MET A 31 10.05 7.39 0.22
C MET A 31 11.01 8.22 -0.65
N ILE A 32 10.79 9.54 -0.73
CA ILE A 32 11.70 10.47 -1.43
C ILE A 32 13.05 10.56 -0.71
N ALA A 33 13.06 10.61 0.63
CA ALA A 33 14.29 10.66 1.41
C ALA A 33 15.13 9.38 1.26
N GLU A 34 14.46 8.23 1.20
CA GLU A 34 15.05 6.90 0.94
C GLU A 34 15.39 6.67 -0.55
N LYS A 35 15.13 7.66 -1.41
CA LYS A 35 15.45 7.65 -2.85
C LYS A 35 14.82 6.48 -3.63
N LEU A 36 13.55 6.19 -3.35
CA LEU A 36 12.80 5.22 -4.14
C LEU A 36 12.83 5.60 -5.63
N ALA A 37 13.29 4.69 -6.48
CA ALA A 37 13.57 4.94 -7.89
C ALA A 37 12.38 4.58 -8.79
N GLY A 38 12.29 5.24 -9.96
CA GLY A 38 11.34 4.90 -11.02
C GLY A 38 9.88 5.21 -10.73
N VAL A 39 9.61 6.09 -9.76
CA VAL A 39 8.27 6.56 -9.42
C VAL A 39 8.18 8.09 -9.47
N GLU A 40 7.03 8.61 -9.90
CA GLU A 40 6.69 10.02 -9.72
C GLU A 40 5.88 10.20 -8.43
N PHE A 41 6.25 11.19 -7.62
CA PHE A 41 5.54 11.49 -6.37
C PHE A 41 4.59 12.67 -6.52
N VAL A 42 3.35 12.48 -6.06
CA VAL A 42 2.32 13.51 -5.99
C VAL A 42 1.87 13.65 -4.54
N ALA A 43 1.91 14.85 -3.98
CA ALA A 43 1.31 15.14 -2.68
C ALA A 43 -0.07 15.76 -2.87
N ALA A 44 -1.11 15.23 -2.22
CA ALA A 44 -2.46 15.75 -2.29
C ALA A 44 -2.99 16.00 -0.88
N ASN A 45 -3.29 17.25 -0.53
CA ASN A 45 -3.77 17.59 0.81
C ASN A 45 -4.69 18.81 0.80
N THR A 46 -5.68 18.81 1.68
CA THR A 46 -6.56 19.96 1.97
C THR A 46 -5.87 21.01 2.84
N ASP A 47 -4.87 20.60 3.62
CA ASP A 47 -4.09 21.51 4.47
C ASP A 47 -2.92 22.09 3.67
N ALA A 48 -2.99 23.40 3.37
CA ALA A 48 -2.00 24.10 2.57
C ALA A 48 -0.65 24.24 3.28
N GLN A 49 -0.64 24.35 4.62
CA GLN A 49 0.59 24.46 5.40
C GLN A 49 1.37 23.16 5.37
N VAL A 50 0.68 22.04 5.57
CA VAL A 50 1.29 20.70 5.46
C VAL A 50 1.79 20.46 4.04
N LEU A 51 0.99 20.81 3.03
CA LEU A 51 1.35 20.63 1.62
C LEU A 51 2.61 21.42 1.22
N ALA A 52 2.77 22.65 1.73
CA ALA A 52 3.92 23.50 1.46
C ALA A 52 5.26 22.87 1.90
N THR A 53 5.24 22.01 2.93
CA THR A 53 6.42 21.30 3.42
C THR A 53 6.73 20.00 2.67
N SER A 54 5.89 19.60 1.71
CA SER A 54 6.09 18.36 0.96
C SER A 54 7.35 18.40 0.09
N LYS A 55 8.08 17.27 0.06
CA LYS A 55 9.24 17.07 -0.81
C LYS A 55 8.85 16.59 -2.21
N ALA A 56 7.57 16.28 -2.45
CA ALA A 56 7.09 15.85 -3.75
C ALA A 56 7.23 16.97 -4.79
N THR A 57 7.57 16.59 -6.02
CA THR A 57 7.70 17.50 -7.16
C THR A 57 6.35 18.06 -7.60
N ARG A 58 5.29 17.27 -7.48
CA ARG A 58 3.91 17.65 -7.80
C ARG A 58 3.10 17.75 -6.51
N ARG A 59 2.33 18.84 -6.35
CA ARG A 59 1.56 19.14 -5.14
C ARG A 59 0.18 19.65 -5.56
N ILE A 60 -0.86 19.04 -5.00
CA ILE A 60 -2.26 19.34 -5.30
C ILE A 60 -2.92 19.78 -3.99
N GLN A 61 -3.44 21.01 -3.98
CA GLN A 61 -4.26 21.47 -2.86
C GLN A 61 -5.70 21.03 -3.10
N LEU A 62 -6.16 20.08 -2.29
CA LEU A 62 -7.51 19.54 -2.41
C LEU A 62 -8.52 20.53 -1.83
N GLY A 63 -9.62 20.77 -2.55
CA GLY A 63 -10.76 21.52 -2.04
C GLY A 63 -10.40 22.93 -1.55
N ALA A 64 -9.73 23.71 -2.40
CA ALA A 64 -9.33 25.08 -2.05
C ALA A 64 -10.54 25.94 -1.68
N ASN A 65 -11.69 25.72 -2.32
CA ASN A 65 -12.93 26.42 -2.00
C ASN A 65 -13.65 25.81 -0.80
N VAL A 66 -13.65 24.47 -0.67
CA VAL A 66 -14.35 23.76 0.42
C VAL A 66 -13.68 23.98 1.79
N THR A 67 -12.35 24.07 1.83
CA THR A 67 -11.59 24.07 3.10
C THR A 67 -10.83 25.36 3.38
N GLU A 68 -10.75 26.26 2.40
CA GLU A 68 -9.92 27.47 2.46
C GLU A 68 -8.45 27.18 2.80
N GLY A 69 -7.98 25.95 2.56
CA GLY A 69 -6.62 25.50 2.87
C GLY A 69 -6.37 25.13 4.34
N LEU A 70 -7.42 25.08 5.18
CA LEU A 70 -7.32 24.81 6.62
C LEU A 70 -7.45 23.32 6.99
N GLY A 71 -7.59 22.46 5.98
CA GLY A 71 -7.74 21.03 6.18
C GLY A 71 -9.18 20.56 6.43
N ALA A 72 -9.38 19.25 6.39
CA ALA A 72 -10.72 18.64 6.47
C ALA A 72 -11.27 18.47 7.90
N GLY A 73 -10.63 19.00 8.95
CA GLY A 73 -11.18 18.97 10.31
C GLY A 73 -11.49 17.58 10.90
N SER A 74 -10.80 16.52 10.44
CA SER A 74 -11.14 15.11 10.76
C SER A 74 -12.54 14.66 10.30
N LEU A 75 -13.04 15.27 9.23
CA LEU A 75 -14.33 14.97 8.58
C LEU A 75 -14.09 14.35 7.19
N PRO A 76 -14.33 13.04 6.99
CA PRO A 76 -14.12 12.36 5.73
C PRO A 76 -14.99 12.89 4.59
N GLU A 77 -16.21 13.34 4.88
CA GLU A 77 -17.11 13.97 3.91
C GLU A 77 -16.51 15.25 3.32
N VAL A 78 -15.79 16.03 4.12
CA VAL A 78 -15.07 17.22 3.65
C VAL A 78 -13.89 16.81 2.78
N GLY A 79 -13.14 15.78 3.19
CA GLY A 79 -12.05 15.22 2.38
C GLY A 79 -12.53 14.65 1.04
N HIS A 80 -13.72 14.04 1.02
CA HIS A 80 -14.36 13.53 -0.18
C HIS A 80 -14.75 14.65 -1.15
N ALA A 81 -15.51 15.65 -0.68
CA ALA A 81 -15.91 16.79 -1.50
C ALA A 81 -14.69 17.57 -2.03
N ALA A 82 -13.64 17.72 -1.21
CA ALA A 82 -12.39 18.35 -1.62
C ALA A 82 -11.67 17.60 -2.75
N ALA A 83 -11.74 16.27 -2.76
CA ALA A 83 -11.15 15.47 -3.84
C ALA A 83 -11.99 15.48 -5.11
N GLU A 84 -13.32 15.56 -5.00
CA GLU A 84 -14.21 15.75 -6.15
C GLU A 84 -14.01 17.12 -6.80
N GLU A 85 -13.84 18.17 -6.00
CA GLU A 85 -13.53 19.53 -6.51
C GLU A 85 -12.24 19.55 -7.32
N SER A 86 -11.20 18.84 -6.87
CA SER A 86 -9.87 18.84 -7.48
C SER A 86 -9.62 17.67 -8.43
N LEU A 87 -10.68 16.96 -8.87
CA LEU A 87 -10.52 15.69 -9.58
C LEU A 87 -9.83 15.85 -10.93
N ASP A 88 -10.15 16.91 -11.68
CA ASP A 88 -9.53 17.19 -12.97
C ASP A 88 -8.01 17.37 -12.84
N GLU A 89 -7.57 18.16 -11.85
CA GLU A 89 -6.14 18.38 -11.55
C GLU A 89 -5.45 17.08 -11.12
N ILE A 90 -6.10 16.25 -10.31
CA ILE A 90 -5.59 14.93 -9.94
C ILE A 90 -5.38 14.07 -11.20
N MET A 91 -6.35 14.03 -12.11
CA MET A 91 -6.27 13.20 -13.31
C MET A 91 -5.23 13.70 -14.31
N ASP A 92 -5.03 15.01 -14.43
CA ASP A 92 -3.94 15.59 -15.22
C ASP A 92 -2.56 15.11 -14.72
N HIS A 93 -2.41 14.96 -13.41
CA HIS A 93 -1.19 14.44 -12.79
C HIS A 93 -1.02 12.92 -12.93
N LEU A 94 -2.12 12.17 -13.10
CA LEU A 94 -2.11 10.72 -13.32
C LEU A 94 -2.08 10.34 -14.81
N ALA A 95 -2.18 11.31 -15.71
CA ALA A 95 -2.20 11.07 -17.14
C ALA A 95 -0.91 10.35 -17.61
N GLY A 96 -1.08 9.24 -18.32
CA GLY A 96 0.02 8.41 -18.81
C GLY A 96 0.59 7.41 -17.79
N SER A 97 0.10 7.40 -16.55
CA SER A 97 0.48 6.40 -15.56
C SER A 97 -0.14 5.04 -15.88
N HIS A 98 0.69 4.00 -15.82
CA HIS A 98 0.26 2.62 -15.99
C HIS A 98 -0.18 2.03 -14.64
N MET A 99 0.43 2.53 -13.56
CA MET A 99 0.15 2.14 -12.19
C MET A 99 0.12 3.35 -11.27
N CYS A 100 -0.82 3.34 -10.32
CA CYS A 100 -0.96 4.36 -9.29
C CYS A 100 -1.01 3.72 -7.91
N PHE A 101 -0.10 4.13 -7.02
CA PHE A 101 -0.17 3.84 -5.61
C PHE A 101 -0.85 4.98 -4.87
N VAL A 102 -1.95 4.70 -4.18
CA VAL A 102 -2.64 5.66 -3.31
C VAL A 102 -2.27 5.36 -1.87
N THR A 103 -1.44 6.21 -1.26
CA THR A 103 -1.03 6.06 0.14
C THR A 103 -1.70 7.06 1.06
N ALA A 104 -2.24 6.59 2.19
CA ALA A 104 -2.97 7.41 3.14
C ALA A 104 -2.95 6.81 4.55
N GLY A 105 -2.97 7.69 5.56
CA GLY A 105 -3.29 7.31 6.93
C GLY A 105 -4.80 7.39 7.16
N MET A 106 -5.43 6.27 7.52
CA MET A 106 -6.89 6.18 7.67
C MET A 106 -7.35 6.62 9.05
N GLY A 107 -8.57 7.13 9.13
CA GLY A 107 -9.21 7.64 10.36
C GLY A 107 -9.19 9.17 10.49
N GLY A 108 -8.41 9.87 9.67
CA GLY A 108 -8.49 11.33 9.52
C GLY A 108 -9.62 11.79 8.59
N GLY A 109 -9.64 13.08 8.24
CA GLY A 109 -10.61 13.61 7.26
C GLY A 109 -10.14 13.40 5.82
N THR A 110 -9.05 14.08 5.45
CA THR A 110 -8.52 14.11 4.07
C THR A 110 -8.19 12.72 3.54
N GLY A 111 -7.30 11.97 4.19
CA GLY A 111 -6.89 10.64 3.70
C GLY A 111 -8.05 9.66 3.59
N THR A 112 -8.98 9.68 4.55
CA THR A 112 -10.12 8.74 4.59
C THR A 112 -11.18 9.05 3.53
N GLY A 113 -11.43 10.34 3.27
CA GLY A 113 -12.43 10.78 2.29
C GLY A 113 -11.91 10.85 0.85
N ALA A 114 -10.69 11.36 0.67
CA ALA A 114 -10.12 11.64 -0.65
C ALA A 114 -9.50 10.40 -1.32
N ALA A 115 -8.86 9.50 -0.56
CA ALA A 115 -8.17 8.35 -1.15
C ALA A 115 -9.11 7.44 -1.97
N PRO A 116 -10.34 7.10 -1.53
CA PRO A 116 -11.27 6.34 -2.35
C PRO A 116 -11.73 7.07 -3.63
N VAL A 117 -11.81 8.40 -3.62
CA VAL A 117 -12.20 9.20 -4.80
C VAL A 117 -11.10 9.13 -5.85
N ILE A 118 -9.86 9.41 -5.43
CA ILE A 118 -8.66 9.36 -6.25
C ILE A 118 -8.48 7.95 -6.85
N ALA A 119 -8.59 6.92 -6.02
CA ALA A 119 -8.43 5.53 -6.46
C ALA A 119 -9.49 5.12 -7.50
N ARG A 120 -10.75 5.53 -7.30
CA ARG A 120 -11.85 5.24 -8.22
C ARG A 120 -11.62 5.88 -9.59
N ALA A 121 -11.18 7.14 -9.61
CA ALA A 121 -10.91 7.85 -10.85
C ALA A 121 -9.71 7.29 -11.60
N ALA A 122 -8.62 6.97 -10.89
CA ALA A 122 -7.45 6.31 -11.46
C ALA A 122 -7.82 4.95 -12.10
N ARG A 123 -8.58 4.12 -11.36
CA ARG A 123 -9.05 2.82 -11.85
C ARG A 123 -9.98 2.95 -13.04
N ALA A 124 -10.91 3.91 -13.01
CA ALA A 124 -11.82 4.18 -14.13
C ALA A 124 -11.08 4.63 -15.40
N ALA A 125 -9.92 5.27 -15.25
CA ALA A 125 -9.03 5.63 -16.35
C ALA A 125 -8.14 4.47 -16.84
N GLY A 126 -8.30 3.25 -16.30
CA GLY A 126 -7.56 2.06 -16.71
C GLY A 126 -6.18 1.91 -16.07
N ILE A 127 -5.86 2.73 -15.06
CA ILE A 127 -4.60 2.67 -14.31
C ILE A 127 -4.70 1.58 -13.25
N LEU A 128 -3.71 0.68 -13.19
CA LEU A 128 -3.65 -0.33 -12.12
C LEU A 128 -3.50 0.39 -10.78
N THR A 129 -4.54 0.32 -9.94
CA THR A 129 -4.64 1.16 -8.75
C THR A 129 -4.47 0.35 -7.48
N VAL A 130 -3.42 0.63 -6.73
CA VAL A 130 -3.09 -0.06 -5.47
C VAL A 130 -3.17 0.92 -4.31
N GLY A 131 -4.08 0.67 -3.36
CA GLY A 131 -4.13 1.38 -2.09
C GLY A 131 -3.11 0.79 -1.11
N VAL A 132 -2.27 1.61 -0.49
CA VAL A 132 -1.38 1.18 0.60
C VAL A 132 -1.64 2.10 1.79
N VAL A 133 -2.40 1.61 2.78
CA VAL A 133 -2.96 2.47 3.82
C VAL A 133 -2.73 1.94 5.21
N THR A 134 -2.64 2.83 6.20
CA THR A 134 -2.47 2.45 7.61
C THR A 134 -3.78 2.60 8.38
N LYS A 135 -4.04 1.65 9.29
CA LYS A 135 -5.03 1.80 10.36
C LYS A 135 -4.40 2.56 11.53
N PRO A 136 -5.15 3.41 12.24
CA PRO A 136 -4.63 4.14 13.39
C PRO A 136 -4.27 3.20 14.54
N PHE A 137 -3.47 3.70 15.47
CA PHE A 137 -3.22 2.99 16.72
C PHE A 137 -4.46 3.01 17.63
N THR A 138 -4.61 2.00 18.49
CA THR A 138 -5.75 1.94 19.43
C THR A 138 -5.82 3.16 20.35
N PHE A 139 -4.66 3.73 20.73
CA PHE A 139 -4.60 4.92 21.58
C PHE A 139 -5.13 6.20 20.89
N GLU A 140 -5.20 6.24 19.56
CA GLU A 140 -5.75 7.39 18.83
C GLU A 140 -7.29 7.48 18.95
N GLY A 141 -7.91 6.46 19.54
CA GLY A 141 -9.31 6.44 19.95
C GLY A 141 -10.25 5.72 18.98
N ASN A 142 -11.32 5.17 19.54
CA ASN A 142 -12.29 4.34 18.83
C ASN A 142 -12.98 5.05 17.67
N ARG A 143 -13.22 6.38 17.78
CA ARG A 143 -13.81 7.17 16.69
C ARG A 143 -12.93 7.12 15.44
N ARG A 144 -11.62 7.33 15.61
CA ARG A 144 -10.64 7.32 14.51
C ARG A 144 -10.53 5.94 13.87
N MET A 145 -10.53 4.88 14.68
CA MET A 145 -10.56 3.50 14.19
C MET A 145 -11.83 3.21 13.37
N ARG A 146 -13.02 3.59 13.86
CA ARG A 146 -14.28 3.37 13.13
C ARG A 146 -14.28 4.07 11.76
N MET A 147 -13.79 5.30 11.71
CA MET A 147 -13.68 6.06 10.46
C MET A 147 -12.68 5.42 9.50
N ALA A 148 -11.57 4.90 10.02
CA ALA A 148 -10.59 4.17 9.23
C ALA A 148 -11.19 2.93 8.57
N GLU A 149 -11.96 2.11 9.30
CA GLU A 149 -12.60 0.92 8.73
C GLU A 149 -13.58 1.27 7.60
N ILE A 150 -14.41 2.30 7.80
CA ILE A 150 -15.35 2.77 6.77
C ILE A 150 -14.60 3.23 5.51
N GLY A 151 -13.55 4.03 5.67
CA GLY A 151 -12.76 4.51 4.55
C GLY A 151 -11.97 3.40 3.83
N ILE A 152 -11.47 2.41 4.58
CA ILE A 152 -10.77 1.25 3.98
C ILE A 152 -11.73 0.43 3.13
N GLU A 153 -12.95 0.24 3.59
CA GLU A 153 -13.96 -0.49 2.82
C GLU A 153 -14.36 0.28 1.55
N ALA A 154 -14.54 1.59 1.65
CA ALA A 154 -14.77 2.44 0.48
C ALA A 154 -13.58 2.39 -0.50
N LEU A 155 -12.34 2.35 0.00
CA LEU A 155 -11.13 2.23 -0.80
C LEU A 155 -11.03 0.86 -1.50
N ARG A 156 -11.40 -0.23 -0.83
CA ARG A 156 -11.43 -1.58 -1.43
C ARG A 156 -12.37 -1.70 -2.60
N GLN A 157 -13.49 -0.98 -2.56
CA GLN A 157 -14.43 -0.92 -3.67
C GLN A 157 -13.92 -0.05 -4.83
N ALA A 158 -13.02 0.90 -4.54
CA ALA A 158 -12.50 1.88 -5.48
C ALA A 158 -11.20 1.45 -6.18
N ALA A 159 -10.30 0.75 -5.48
CA ALA A 159 -9.00 0.31 -5.98
C ALA A 159 -9.05 -1.15 -6.52
N ASP A 160 -8.00 -1.57 -7.23
CA ASP A 160 -7.84 -2.96 -7.66
C ASP A 160 -7.35 -3.86 -6.52
N THR A 161 -6.41 -3.35 -5.72
CA THR A 161 -5.89 -4.01 -4.53
C THR A 161 -5.66 -2.98 -3.42
N VAL A 162 -5.90 -3.36 -2.17
CA VAL A 162 -5.67 -2.54 -0.98
C VAL A 162 -4.87 -3.33 0.05
N ILE A 163 -3.63 -2.90 0.25
CA ILE A 163 -2.73 -3.34 1.31
C ILE A 163 -3.04 -2.51 2.56
N VAL A 164 -3.45 -3.20 3.63
CA VAL A 164 -3.80 -2.54 4.89
C VAL A 164 -2.78 -2.86 5.96
N ILE A 165 -2.14 -1.83 6.49
CA ILE A 165 -1.11 -1.93 7.53
C ILE A 165 -1.73 -1.56 8.88
N PRO A 166 -1.96 -2.52 9.78
CA PRO A 166 -2.43 -2.22 11.12
C PRO A 166 -1.28 -1.65 11.97
N ASN A 167 -1.30 -0.35 12.27
CA ASN A 167 -0.27 0.27 13.10
C ASN A 167 -0.13 -0.41 14.48
N GLN A 168 -1.20 -1.02 14.99
CA GLN A 168 -1.16 -1.80 16.23
C GLN A 168 -0.15 -2.95 16.18
N ASN A 169 0.06 -3.58 15.01
CA ASN A 169 0.99 -4.69 14.86
C ASN A 169 2.45 -4.22 14.87
N LEU A 170 2.70 -2.92 14.67
CA LEU A 170 4.04 -2.34 14.81
C LEU A 170 4.55 -2.42 16.25
N PHE A 171 3.67 -2.51 17.24
CA PHE A 171 4.08 -2.76 18.63
C PHE A 171 4.60 -4.19 18.87
N ARG A 172 4.24 -5.15 18.02
CA ARG A 172 4.74 -6.53 18.14
C ARG A 172 6.20 -6.66 17.69
N ILE A 173 6.68 -5.67 16.93
CA ILE A 173 8.06 -5.57 16.44
C ILE A 173 8.86 -4.47 17.17
N ALA A 174 8.21 -3.72 18.07
CA ALA A 174 8.82 -2.63 18.84
C ALA A 174 9.26 -3.11 20.23
N ASP A 175 10.28 -2.47 20.78
CA ASP A 175 10.72 -2.69 22.17
C ASP A 175 10.11 -1.66 23.13
N ALA A 176 10.24 -1.88 24.44
CA ALA A 176 9.70 -0.96 25.46
C ALA A 176 10.35 0.43 25.45
N LYS A 177 11.43 0.64 24.67
CA LYS A 177 12.13 1.92 24.53
C LYS A 177 11.73 2.69 23.29
N THR A 178 10.98 2.06 22.38
CA THR A 178 10.55 2.65 21.11
C THR A 178 9.68 3.88 21.40
N THR A 179 10.13 5.04 20.92
CA THR A 179 9.40 6.28 21.14
C THR A 179 8.21 6.38 20.21
N PHE A 180 7.31 7.33 20.49
CA PHE A 180 6.18 7.62 19.63
C PHE A 180 6.62 8.00 18.21
N ALA A 181 7.68 8.80 18.08
CA ALA A 181 8.23 9.18 16.79
C ALA A 181 8.75 7.96 16.02
N ASP A 182 9.45 7.05 16.71
CA ASP A 182 9.99 5.83 16.11
C ASP A 182 8.87 4.90 15.61
N ALA A 183 7.73 4.85 16.31
CA ALA A 183 6.58 4.05 15.89
C ALA A 183 5.97 4.55 14.57
N PHE A 184 5.82 5.87 14.40
CA PHE A 184 5.37 6.44 13.12
C PHE A 184 6.40 6.27 12.01
N MET A 185 7.69 6.45 12.30
CA MET A 185 8.75 6.16 11.33
C MET A 185 8.73 4.69 10.90
N THR A 186 8.42 3.78 11.82
CA THR A 186 8.26 2.35 11.50
C THR A 186 7.05 2.12 10.59
N ALA A 187 5.93 2.81 10.81
CA ALA A 187 4.78 2.78 9.89
C ALA A 187 5.15 3.28 8.48
N ASP A 188 5.89 4.37 8.39
CA ASP A 188 6.37 4.93 7.13
C ASP A 188 7.34 3.99 6.40
N ARG A 189 8.19 3.24 7.14
CA ARG A 189 9.04 2.19 6.58
C ARG A 189 8.25 1.02 6.04
N VAL A 190 7.16 0.64 6.70
CA VAL A 190 6.27 -0.43 6.20
C VAL A 190 5.54 0.05 4.95
N LEU A 191 5.08 1.30 4.89
CA LEU A 191 4.52 1.90 3.67
C LEU A 191 5.55 1.92 2.53
N TYR A 192 6.79 2.31 2.83
CA TYR A 192 7.90 2.22 1.90
C TYR A 192 8.09 0.80 1.38
N ALA A 193 8.13 -0.21 2.26
CA ALA A 193 8.27 -1.61 1.85
C ALA A 193 7.11 -2.07 0.96
N GLY A 194 5.88 -1.62 1.26
CA GLY A 194 4.68 -1.93 0.47
C GLY A 194 4.73 -1.44 -0.96
N VAL A 195 5.20 -0.20 -1.17
CA VAL A 195 5.36 0.36 -2.51
C VAL A 195 6.65 -0.17 -3.15
N GLY A 196 7.75 -0.11 -2.42
CA GLY A 196 9.11 -0.45 -2.86
C GLY A 196 9.25 -1.89 -3.36
N CYS A 197 8.66 -2.86 -2.64
CA CYS A 197 8.64 -4.26 -3.05
C CYS A 197 8.12 -4.43 -4.48
N ILE A 198 7.04 -3.73 -4.83
CA ILE A 198 6.37 -3.89 -6.12
C ILE A 198 7.07 -3.06 -7.19
N THR A 199 7.48 -1.83 -6.86
CA THR A 199 8.15 -0.96 -7.81
C THR A 199 9.54 -1.48 -8.18
N ASP A 200 10.27 -2.04 -7.23
CA ASP A 200 11.61 -2.55 -7.47
C ASP A 200 11.61 -3.72 -8.46
N LEU A 201 10.59 -4.59 -8.38
CA LEU A 201 10.40 -5.70 -9.31
C LEU A 201 10.12 -5.27 -10.77
N ILE A 202 9.56 -4.08 -10.96
CA ILE A 202 9.19 -3.53 -12.28
C ILE A 202 10.32 -2.67 -12.85
N VAL A 203 10.99 -1.90 -11.98
CA VAL A 203 11.91 -0.83 -12.40
C VAL A 203 13.36 -1.30 -12.40
N LYS A 204 13.78 -2.11 -11.41
CA LYS A 204 15.17 -2.53 -11.26
C LYS A 204 15.43 -3.77 -12.11
N GLU A 205 16.61 -3.83 -12.70
CA GLU A 205 17.09 -5.04 -13.36
C GLU A 205 17.45 -6.08 -12.30
N GLY A 206 16.84 -7.26 -12.41
CA GLY A 206 17.02 -8.40 -11.54
C GLY A 206 17.53 -9.65 -12.26
N LEU A 207 17.81 -10.67 -11.46
CA LEU A 207 18.10 -12.04 -11.93
C LEU A 207 16.87 -12.67 -12.58
N ILE A 208 15.70 -12.42 -11.98
CA ILE A 208 14.40 -12.82 -12.51
C ILE A 208 13.58 -11.54 -12.63
N ASN A 209 13.56 -10.99 -13.85
CA ASN A 209 12.75 -9.82 -14.17
C ASN A 209 11.30 -10.24 -14.34
N LEU A 210 10.40 -9.46 -13.77
CA LEU A 210 8.97 -9.59 -13.98
C LEU A 210 8.52 -8.54 -14.99
N ASP A 211 7.57 -8.90 -15.84
CA ASP A 211 6.92 -7.90 -16.67
C ASP A 211 5.76 -7.24 -15.91
N PHE A 212 5.29 -6.11 -16.43
CA PHE A 212 4.17 -5.39 -15.81
C PHE A 212 2.85 -6.18 -15.88
N ALA A 213 2.70 -7.07 -16.87
CA ALA A 213 1.50 -7.87 -17.04
C ALA A 213 1.39 -8.95 -15.95
N ASP A 214 2.51 -9.54 -15.52
CA ASP A 214 2.60 -10.48 -14.40
C ASP A 214 2.18 -9.83 -13.08
N VAL A 215 2.69 -8.61 -12.81
CA VAL A 215 2.25 -7.86 -11.61
C VAL A 215 0.78 -7.49 -11.71
N LYS A 216 0.33 -7.07 -12.91
CA LYS A 216 -1.06 -6.70 -13.14
C LYS A 216 -2.01 -7.89 -12.97
N SER A 217 -1.66 -9.08 -13.44
CA SER A 217 -2.53 -10.28 -13.33
C SER A 217 -2.78 -10.67 -11.86
N VAL A 218 -1.75 -10.56 -11.01
CA VAL A 218 -1.85 -10.88 -9.57
C VAL A 218 -2.51 -9.77 -8.76
N MET A 219 -2.47 -8.50 -9.19
CA MET A 219 -3.00 -7.39 -8.40
C MET A 219 -4.33 -6.82 -8.88
N GLN A 220 -4.74 -7.10 -10.12
CA GLN A 220 -5.95 -6.51 -10.69
C GLN A 220 -7.21 -7.16 -10.09
N GLY A 221 -8.06 -6.35 -9.44
CA GLY A 221 -9.35 -6.80 -8.91
C GLY A 221 -9.27 -7.78 -7.73
N MET A 222 -8.14 -7.84 -7.03
CA MET A 222 -7.96 -8.75 -5.90
C MET A 222 -8.51 -8.23 -4.57
N GLY A 223 -8.83 -6.94 -4.47
CA GLY A 223 -9.45 -6.37 -3.28
C GLY A 223 -8.48 -6.35 -2.10
N ARG A 224 -8.64 -7.24 -1.12
CA ARG A 224 -7.83 -7.21 0.11
C ARG A 224 -6.45 -7.84 -0.11
N ALA A 225 -5.42 -7.15 0.37
CA ALA A 225 -4.05 -7.65 0.41
C ALA A 225 -3.34 -7.37 1.74
N MET A 226 -2.28 -8.14 2.00
CA MET A 226 -1.39 -8.03 3.17
C MET A 226 0.06 -8.25 2.74
N MET A 227 1.00 -7.76 3.53
CA MET A 227 2.42 -7.85 3.22
C MET A 227 3.23 -8.32 4.42
N GLY A 228 4.17 -9.24 4.18
CA GLY A 228 5.22 -9.63 5.10
C GLY A 228 6.61 -9.36 4.51
N THR A 229 7.59 -9.05 5.36
CA THR A 229 8.99 -8.93 4.92
C THR A 229 9.92 -9.52 5.97
N GLY A 230 10.92 -10.27 5.53
CA GLY A 230 11.96 -10.87 6.34
C GLY A 230 13.33 -10.59 5.77
N GLU A 231 14.33 -10.43 6.64
CA GLU A 231 15.73 -10.23 6.26
C GLU A 231 16.60 -11.14 7.14
N ALA A 232 17.56 -11.82 6.54
CA ALA A 232 18.51 -12.66 7.25
C ALA A 232 19.90 -12.63 6.59
N SER A 233 20.90 -13.10 7.32
CA SER A 233 22.30 -13.16 6.87
C SER A 233 22.97 -14.43 7.39
N GLY A 234 24.11 -14.80 6.80
CA GLY A 234 24.87 -16.00 7.18
C GLY A 234 24.30 -17.29 6.58
N GLU A 235 24.57 -18.42 7.23
CA GLU A 235 24.12 -19.73 6.76
C GLU A 235 22.58 -19.85 6.74
N SER A 236 22.05 -20.47 5.69
CA SER A 236 20.60 -20.63 5.45
C SER A 236 19.82 -19.31 5.52
N ARG A 237 20.45 -18.19 5.11
CA ARG A 237 19.81 -16.86 5.10
C ARG A 237 18.54 -16.82 4.23
N ALA A 238 18.49 -17.57 3.14
CA ALA A 238 17.32 -17.62 2.27
C ALA A 238 16.10 -18.19 3.00
N MET A 239 16.24 -19.39 3.55
CA MET A 239 15.22 -20.03 4.37
C MET A 239 14.78 -19.17 5.56
N LYS A 240 15.74 -18.63 6.33
CA LYS A 240 15.45 -17.77 7.49
C LYS A 240 14.69 -16.49 7.11
N ALA A 241 15.05 -15.87 5.98
CA ALA A 241 14.37 -14.67 5.49
C ALA A 241 12.94 -15.00 5.03
N ALA A 242 12.73 -16.14 4.35
CA ALA A 242 11.41 -16.60 3.95
C ALA A 242 10.51 -16.88 5.17
N GLU A 243 11.02 -17.60 6.17
CA GLU A 243 10.30 -17.86 7.43
C GLU A 243 9.96 -16.56 8.17
N ALA A 244 10.90 -15.62 8.24
CA ALA A 244 10.66 -14.32 8.85
C ALA A 244 9.63 -13.48 8.08
N ALA A 245 9.54 -13.62 6.76
CA ALA A 245 8.54 -12.95 5.94
C ALA A 245 7.13 -13.53 6.19
N ILE A 246 7.03 -14.85 6.30
CA ILE A 246 5.77 -15.56 6.61
C ILE A 246 5.29 -15.24 8.02
N ALA A 247 6.20 -15.32 9.01
CA ALA A 247 5.89 -15.06 10.42
C ALA A 247 5.79 -13.56 10.76
N ASN A 248 5.85 -12.67 9.77
CA ASN A 248 5.83 -11.23 10.00
C ASN A 248 4.45 -10.83 10.58
N PRO A 249 4.38 -10.07 11.69
CA PRO A 249 3.11 -9.68 12.31
C PRO A 249 2.15 -8.87 11.43
N LEU A 250 2.61 -8.32 10.31
CA LEU A 250 1.79 -7.63 9.32
C LEU A 250 1.10 -8.58 8.34
N LEU A 251 1.54 -9.84 8.30
CA LEU A 251 0.93 -10.97 7.64
C LEU A 251 0.22 -11.81 8.72
N ASP A 252 -0.99 -12.26 8.44
CA ASP A 252 -1.73 -13.13 9.35
C ASP A 252 -1.71 -14.55 8.78
N ASP A 253 -1.40 -15.56 9.60
CA ASP A 253 -1.17 -16.95 9.17
C ASP A 253 -2.39 -17.53 8.43
N ILE A 254 -3.60 -17.17 8.89
CA ILE A 254 -4.86 -17.60 8.26
C ILE A 254 -5.02 -16.97 6.86
N SER A 255 -4.38 -15.82 6.63
CA SER A 255 -4.52 -15.07 5.38
C SER A 255 -3.65 -15.65 4.26
N MET A 256 -2.45 -16.19 4.53
CA MET A 256 -1.59 -16.73 3.46
C MET A 256 -2.22 -17.91 2.72
N ARG A 257 -2.86 -18.83 3.45
CA ARG A 257 -3.56 -19.98 2.87
C ARG A 257 -4.81 -19.60 2.09
N GLY A 258 -5.38 -18.42 2.31
CA GLY A 258 -6.57 -17.95 1.61
C GLY A 258 -6.26 -16.98 0.46
N ALA A 259 -4.99 -16.78 0.12
CA ALA A 259 -4.59 -15.86 -0.93
C ALA A 259 -4.77 -16.51 -2.31
N ARG A 260 -5.49 -15.83 -3.21
CA ARG A 260 -5.63 -16.26 -4.61
C ARG A 260 -4.42 -15.91 -5.46
N GLY A 261 -3.66 -14.89 -5.05
CA GLY A 261 -2.47 -14.45 -5.77
C GLY A 261 -1.38 -14.00 -4.80
N VAL A 262 -0.13 -14.37 -5.08
CA VAL A 262 1.01 -14.11 -4.20
C VAL A 262 2.18 -13.58 -5.01
N LEU A 263 2.63 -12.36 -4.68
CA LEU A 263 3.83 -11.76 -5.24
C LEU A 263 4.99 -11.95 -4.26
N ILE A 264 6.06 -12.59 -4.71
CA ILE A 264 7.28 -12.84 -3.95
C ILE A 264 8.39 -11.98 -4.56
N SER A 265 8.91 -11.04 -3.78
CA SER A 265 10.09 -10.24 -4.12
C SER A 265 11.28 -10.71 -3.31
N ILE A 266 12.31 -11.19 -3.99
CA ILE A 266 13.57 -11.60 -3.39
C ILE A 266 14.63 -10.55 -3.71
N SER A 267 15.38 -10.12 -2.71
CA SER A 267 16.45 -9.14 -2.87
C SER A 267 17.70 -9.61 -2.14
N GLY A 268 18.85 -9.56 -2.82
CA GLY A 268 20.13 -9.97 -2.25
C GLY A 268 21.32 -9.29 -2.92
N GLY A 269 22.49 -9.44 -2.32
CA GLY A 269 23.75 -9.00 -2.89
C GLY A 269 24.15 -9.78 -4.15
N SER A 270 25.31 -9.45 -4.73
CA SER A 270 25.89 -10.19 -5.85
C SER A 270 26.32 -11.62 -5.51
N ASP A 271 26.34 -11.94 -4.22
CA ASP A 271 26.62 -13.24 -3.65
C ASP A 271 25.37 -14.15 -3.55
N MET A 272 24.20 -13.65 -3.98
CA MET A 272 22.96 -14.43 -4.03
C MET A 272 23.03 -15.54 -5.08
N THR A 273 22.70 -16.76 -4.68
CA THR A 273 22.72 -17.94 -5.56
C THR A 273 21.33 -18.35 -6.04
N LEU A 274 21.25 -19.07 -7.16
CA LEU A 274 19.98 -19.61 -7.66
C LEU A 274 19.34 -20.61 -6.67
N PHE A 275 20.15 -21.38 -5.94
CA PHE A 275 19.66 -22.32 -4.92
C PHE A 275 18.98 -21.59 -3.75
N GLU A 276 19.52 -20.46 -3.32
CA GLU A 276 18.90 -19.63 -2.29
C GLU A 276 17.57 -19.05 -2.75
N VAL A 277 17.48 -18.61 -4.01
CA VAL A 277 16.23 -18.11 -4.60
C VAL A 277 15.17 -19.21 -4.66
N ASP A 278 15.54 -20.41 -5.13
CA ASP A 278 14.63 -21.57 -5.21
C ASP A 278 14.17 -22.06 -3.84
N GLU A 279 15.08 -22.11 -2.85
CA GLU A 279 14.76 -22.49 -1.46
C GLU A 279 13.75 -21.52 -0.83
N ALA A 280 13.98 -20.21 -0.96
CA ALA A 280 13.06 -19.19 -0.43
C ALA A 280 11.69 -19.24 -1.11
N ALA A 281 11.67 -19.36 -2.44
CA ALA A 281 10.42 -19.41 -3.21
C ALA A 281 9.61 -20.68 -2.90
N SER A 282 10.27 -21.84 -2.81
CA SER A 282 9.63 -23.12 -2.47
C SER A 282 9.04 -23.09 -1.07
N ARG A 283 9.77 -22.52 -0.10
CA ARG A 283 9.27 -22.39 1.27
C ARG A 283 7.98 -21.57 1.37
N ILE A 284 7.87 -20.48 0.61
CA ILE A 284 6.65 -19.67 0.58
C ILE A 284 5.53 -20.40 -0.15
N ARG A 285 5.86 -21.13 -1.23
CA ARG A 285 4.90 -21.95 -1.99
C ARG A 285 4.22 -23.00 -1.10
N ASP A 286 4.94 -23.55 -0.12
CA ASP A 286 4.39 -24.54 0.81
C ASP A 286 3.30 -23.97 1.76
N GLU A 287 3.18 -22.64 1.91
CA GLU A 287 2.18 -21.99 2.77
C GLU A 287 0.92 -21.52 2.03
N VAL A 288 0.91 -21.63 0.71
CA VAL A 288 -0.16 -21.13 -0.15
C VAL A 288 -0.88 -22.30 -0.83
N GLN A 289 -2.10 -22.08 -1.32
CA GLN A 289 -2.85 -23.13 -2.00
C GLN A 289 -2.24 -23.46 -3.36
N GLU A 290 -2.40 -24.71 -3.81
CA GLU A 290 -1.84 -25.20 -5.07
C GLU A 290 -2.35 -24.43 -6.30
N ASP A 291 -3.55 -23.84 -6.21
CA ASP A 291 -4.20 -23.07 -7.27
C ASP A 291 -3.98 -21.55 -7.18
N ALA A 292 -3.17 -21.09 -6.21
CA ALA A 292 -2.82 -19.68 -6.10
C ALA A 292 -1.87 -19.25 -7.23
N ASP A 293 -2.14 -18.09 -7.83
CA ASP A 293 -1.25 -17.49 -8.83
C ASP A 293 -0.01 -16.91 -8.15
N ILE A 294 1.14 -17.55 -8.31
CA ILE A 294 2.41 -17.13 -7.69
C ILE A 294 3.32 -16.47 -8.72
N VAL A 295 3.74 -15.24 -8.44
CA VAL A 295 4.71 -14.50 -9.22
C VAL A 295 5.97 -14.27 -8.38
N VAL A 296 7.13 -14.71 -8.89
CA VAL A 296 8.42 -14.62 -8.19
C VAL A 296 9.36 -13.72 -8.97
N GLY A 297 9.83 -12.66 -8.32
CA GLY A 297 10.87 -11.79 -8.85
C GLY A 297 12.09 -11.79 -7.94
N ALA A 298 13.28 -11.66 -8.55
CA ALA A 298 14.53 -11.66 -7.83
C ALA A 298 15.43 -10.53 -8.35
N ILE A 299 15.77 -9.59 -7.48
CA ILE A 299 16.52 -8.37 -7.80
C ILE A 299 17.85 -8.30 -7.03
N PHE A 300 18.87 -7.74 -7.68
CA PHE A 300 20.15 -7.51 -7.05
C PHE A 300 20.18 -6.14 -6.38
N ASP A 301 20.54 -6.11 -5.10
CA ASP A 301 20.75 -4.89 -4.33
C ASP A 301 22.12 -4.94 -3.64
N ARG A 302 23.04 -4.06 -4.09
CA ARG A 302 24.39 -3.97 -3.52
C ARG A 302 24.41 -3.56 -2.05
N SER A 303 23.36 -2.90 -1.56
CA SER A 303 23.23 -2.57 -0.14
C SER A 303 22.95 -3.79 0.74
N LEU A 304 22.58 -4.94 0.13
CA LEU A 304 22.29 -6.20 0.78
C LEU A 304 23.43 -7.23 0.63
N ASP A 305 24.67 -6.80 0.38
CA ASP A 305 25.80 -7.74 0.33
C ASP A 305 25.94 -8.53 1.65
N GLY A 306 25.98 -9.86 1.55
CA GLY A 306 25.95 -10.76 2.71
C GLY A 306 24.56 -10.95 3.36
N LYS A 307 23.53 -10.27 2.87
CA LYS A 307 22.14 -10.34 3.37
C LYS A 307 21.18 -10.82 2.29
N PHE A 308 20.06 -11.38 2.75
CA PHE A 308 18.99 -11.87 1.90
C PHE A 308 17.66 -11.36 2.46
N ARG A 309 16.85 -10.71 1.62
CA ARG A 309 15.55 -10.15 1.97
C ARG A 309 14.47 -10.78 1.13
N VAL A 310 13.38 -11.16 1.76
CA VAL A 310 12.19 -11.72 1.13
C VAL A 310 10.99 -10.87 1.53
N SER A 311 10.25 -10.38 0.55
CA SER A 311 8.99 -9.67 0.76
C SER A 311 7.88 -10.43 0.05
N VAL A 312 6.76 -10.65 0.74
CA VAL A 312 5.60 -11.37 0.24
C VAL A 312 4.40 -10.45 0.29
N VAL A 313 3.69 -10.31 -0.82
CA VAL A 313 2.40 -9.63 -0.90
C VAL A 313 1.33 -10.66 -1.25
N ALA A 314 0.46 -10.95 -0.28
CA ALA A 314 -0.67 -11.85 -0.44
C ALA A 314 -1.91 -11.05 -0.85
N THR A 315 -2.56 -11.44 -1.93
CA THR A 315 -3.70 -10.75 -2.54
C THR A 315 -4.89 -11.70 -2.69
N GLY A 316 -6.09 -11.15 -2.84
CA GLY A 316 -7.30 -11.96 -3.03
C GLY A 316 -7.80 -12.58 -1.73
N LEU A 317 -7.44 -12.00 -0.59
CA LEU A 317 -7.76 -12.52 0.73
C LEU A 317 -9.26 -12.42 1.00
N GLU A 318 -9.90 -13.54 1.31
CA GLU A 318 -11.30 -13.52 1.71
C GLU A 318 -11.52 -12.66 2.96
N GLY A 319 -12.56 -11.82 2.92
CA GLY A 319 -13.00 -11.07 4.09
C GLY A 319 -13.65 -12.04 5.06
N SER A 320 -13.16 -12.10 6.30
CA SER A 320 -14.01 -12.59 7.39
C SER A 320 -15.31 -11.77 7.34
N PRO A 321 -16.49 -12.40 7.25
CA PRO A 321 -17.74 -11.65 7.30
C PRO A 321 -17.72 -10.85 8.59
N LEU A 322 -17.86 -9.53 8.50
CA LEU A 322 -18.26 -8.74 9.67
C LEU A 322 -19.51 -9.44 10.24
N PRO A 323 -19.56 -9.73 11.56
CA PRO A 323 -20.76 -10.32 12.13
C PRO A 323 -21.93 -9.41 11.76
N ALA A 324 -22.87 -9.97 10.99
CA ALA A 324 -24.05 -9.25 10.52
C ALA A 324 -24.69 -8.55 11.71
N SER A 325 -24.74 -7.22 11.67
CA SER A 325 -25.46 -6.44 12.68
C SER A 325 -26.88 -6.99 12.75
N ALA A 326 -27.25 -7.52 13.92
CA ALA A 326 -28.59 -8.04 14.16
C ALA A 326 -29.64 -6.98 13.76
N PRO A 327 -30.77 -7.39 13.14
CA PRO A 327 -31.79 -6.44 12.71
C PRO A 327 -32.32 -5.67 13.92
N HIS A 328 -32.35 -4.34 13.78
CA HIS A 328 -33.01 -3.42 14.70
C HIS A 328 -34.42 -3.93 15.01
N ALA A 329 -34.66 -4.25 16.28
CA ALA A 329 -36.01 -4.42 16.79
C ALA A 329 -36.72 -3.07 16.67
N ALA A 330 -37.75 -3.03 15.83
CA ALA A 330 -38.62 -1.89 15.64
C ALA A 330 -39.28 -1.48 16.98
N GLU A 331 -39.22 -0.18 17.26
CA GLU A 331 -40.02 0.51 18.28
C GLU A 331 -41.51 0.14 18.18
N GLN A 332 -42.06 -0.47 19.22
CA GLN A 332 -43.49 -0.37 19.49
C GLN A 332 -43.76 0.90 20.28
N VAL A 333 -44.21 1.93 19.58
CA VAL A 333 -44.83 3.13 20.16
C VAL A 333 -46.08 2.68 20.93
N GLN A 334 -46.01 2.65 22.26
CA GLN A 334 -47.18 2.42 23.11
C GLN A 334 -47.92 3.74 23.31
N THR A 335 -49.00 3.91 22.56
CA THR A 335 -50.02 4.93 22.80
C THR A 335 -50.94 4.44 23.93
N ARG A 336 -50.90 5.08 25.11
CA ARG A 336 -51.96 5.04 26.15
C ARG A 336 -51.91 6.36 26.91
N THR A 337 -52.65 7.38 26.47
CA THR A 337 -54.03 7.72 26.89
C THR A 337 -54.10 8.10 28.38
N LEU A 338 -54.23 9.40 28.60
CA LEU A 338 -54.61 10.06 29.85
C LEU A 338 -55.97 9.54 30.36
N GLN A 339 -56.00 9.14 31.64
CA GLN A 339 -57.13 9.28 32.56
C GLN A 339 -56.59 9.59 33.96
#